data_AF-A0A929ES78-F1
#
_entry.id   AF-A0A929ES78-F1
#
_cell.length_a   1.000
_cell.length_b   1.000
_cell.length_c   1.000
_cell.angle_alpha   90.00
_cell.angle_beta   90.00
_cell.angle_gamma   90.00
#
_symmetry.space_group_name_H-M   'P 1'
#
loop_
_entity.id
_entity.type
_entity.pdbx_description
1 polymer ?
#
loop_
_entity_poly.entity_id
_entity_poly.type
_entity_poly.pdbx_seq_one_letter_code
_entity_poly.pdbx_strand_id
1 'polypeptide(L)'
;MQNWFADEGVKFLSVHDLLKEYIETGRIKLDKSKHPELTTYHDPCNYGRKSERTFGHGYYEEPRWILQQCVDNFVDTYPTAVNNYCCGAGGGAWAMPYAEERIYYGRVKAKQIKDTGAEMLIAPCHNCRDQIMKSLRQEYDMMDVEVKYLWELVADSLVIEGVDE
;
A
#
# COMPACT_ATOMS: atom_id res chain seq x y z
N MET A 1 21.81 -12.42 10.78
CA MET A 1 21.85 -12.40 9.30
C MET A 1 22.83 -11.28 8.93
N GLN A 2 23.85 -11.56 8.12
CA GLN A 2 24.86 -10.54 7.77
C GLN A 2 24.23 -9.58 6.75
N ASN A 3 24.22 -8.28 7.03
CA ASN A 3 23.68 -7.29 6.10
C ASN A 3 24.51 -7.32 4.80
N TRP A 4 23.86 -7.15 3.65
CA TRP A 4 24.53 -7.13 2.34
C TRP A 4 25.28 -5.81 2.07
N PHE A 5 25.25 -4.88 3.01
CA PHE A 5 25.93 -3.59 3.01
C PHE A 5 26.68 -3.42 4.34
N ALA A 6 27.76 -2.64 4.33
CA ALA A 6 28.52 -2.31 5.52
C ALA A 6 27.72 -1.38 6.44
N ASP A 7 27.89 -1.53 7.76
CA ASP A 7 27.34 -0.58 8.73
C ASP A 7 28.20 0.68 8.74
N GLU A 8 27.81 1.67 7.93
CA GLU A 8 28.52 2.94 7.76
C GLU A 8 27.94 4.06 8.65
N GLY A 9 27.09 3.74 9.63
CA GLY A 9 26.42 4.74 10.47
C GLY A 9 25.34 5.55 9.74
N VAL A 10 24.89 5.07 8.57
CA VAL A 10 23.80 5.67 7.78
C VAL A 10 22.47 5.00 8.13
N LYS A 11 21.47 5.80 8.55
CA LYS A 11 20.11 5.31 8.81
C LYS A 11 19.32 5.25 7.51
N PHE A 12 18.88 4.06 7.12
CA PHE A 12 17.93 3.88 6.02
C PHE A 12 16.50 3.92 6.58
N LEU A 13 15.65 4.75 5.98
CA LEU A 13 14.26 4.89 6.35
C LEU A 13 13.36 4.60 5.16
N SER A 14 12.30 3.85 5.41
CA SER A 14 11.15 3.72 4.55
C SER A 14 10.22 4.93 4.72
N VAL A 15 9.41 5.21 3.71
CA VAL A 15 8.30 6.18 3.84
C VAL A 15 7.36 5.79 4.98
N HIS A 16 7.21 4.49 5.26
CA HIS A 16 6.39 4.00 6.38
C HIS A 16 6.98 4.45 7.73
N ASP A 17 8.30 4.39 7.91
CA ASP A 17 8.95 4.85 9.14
C ASP A 17 8.71 6.34 9.37
N LEU A 18 8.90 7.14 8.31
CA LEU A 18 8.73 8.60 8.38
C LEU A 18 7.29 9.00 8.68
N LEU A 19 6.32 8.40 7.98
CA LEU A 19 4.90 8.67 8.22
C LEU A 19 4.48 8.27 9.62
N LYS A 20 4.92 7.10 10.09
CA LYS A 20 4.65 6.64 11.45
C LYS A 20 5.24 7.59 12.48
N GLU A 21 6.52 7.97 12.34
CA GLU A 21 7.18 8.93 13.23
C GLU A 21 6.44 10.28 13.26
N TYR A 22 6.02 10.81 12.11
CA TYR A 22 5.33 12.09 12.05
C TYR A 22 3.97 12.07 12.73
N ILE A 23 3.27 10.94 12.69
CA ILE A 23 1.99 10.77 13.37
C ILE A 23 2.23 10.57 14.88
N GLU A 24 3.13 9.68 15.28
CA GLU A 24 3.42 9.38 16.70
C GLU A 24 3.94 10.59 17.47
N THR A 25 4.76 11.43 16.83
CA THR A 25 5.30 12.66 17.43
C THR A 25 4.31 13.82 17.42
N GLY A 26 3.13 13.67 16.79
CA GLY A 26 2.15 14.74 16.61
C GLY A 26 2.61 15.84 15.66
N ARG A 27 3.66 15.60 14.85
CA ARG A 27 4.13 16.53 13.82
C ARG A 27 3.06 16.75 12.75
N ILE A 28 2.27 15.72 12.44
CA ILE A 28 1.05 15.83 11.64
C ILE A 28 -0.14 15.33 12.46
N LYS A 29 -1.31 15.94 12.21
CA LYS A 29 -2.59 15.52 12.78
C LYS A 29 -3.50 15.06 11.64
N LEU A 30 -4.25 13.99 11.89
CA LEU A 30 -5.09 13.35 10.88
C LEU A 30 -6.55 13.35 11.34
N ASP A 31 -7.46 13.52 10.38
CA ASP A 31 -8.90 13.40 10.57
C ASP A 31 -9.43 12.17 9.83
N LYS A 32 -9.78 11.14 10.61
CA LYS A 32 -10.29 9.86 10.08
C LYS A 32 -11.68 9.95 9.48
N SER A 33 -12.44 10.99 9.83
CA SER A 33 -13.84 11.13 9.39
C SER A 33 -13.97 11.48 7.91
N LYS A 34 -12.86 11.87 7.27
CA LYS A 34 -12.79 12.20 5.84
C LYS A 34 -12.99 11.01 4.90
N HIS A 35 -12.83 9.78 5.41
CA HIS A 35 -12.84 8.55 4.63
C HIS A 35 -13.81 7.52 5.24
N PRO A 36 -15.13 7.72 5.08
CA PRO A 36 -16.15 6.79 5.60
C PRO A 36 -16.19 5.45 4.85
N GLU A 37 -15.69 5.39 3.62
CA GLU A 37 -15.69 4.21 2.77
C GLU A 37 -14.92 3.01 3.36
N LEU A 38 -15.42 1.79 3.09
CA LEU A 38 -14.72 0.57 3.49
C LEU A 38 -13.39 0.48 2.72
N THR A 39 -12.29 0.48 3.47
CA THR A 39 -10.93 0.52 2.92
C THR A 39 -10.23 -0.82 3.11
N THR A 40 -9.47 -1.26 2.10
CA THR A 40 -8.58 -2.41 2.18
C THR A 40 -7.14 -2.06 1.82
N TYR A 41 -6.22 -2.97 2.12
CA TYR A 41 -4.78 -2.79 1.94
C TYR A 41 -4.16 -3.92 1.13
N HIS A 42 -3.28 -3.57 0.21
CA HIS A 42 -2.45 -4.54 -0.50
C HIS A 42 -1.01 -4.48 -0.02
N ASP A 43 -0.56 -5.51 0.71
CA ASP A 43 0.86 -5.72 1.02
C ASP A 43 1.71 -5.91 -0.24
N PRO A 44 2.59 -4.96 -0.57
CA PRO A 44 3.46 -5.11 -1.72
C PRO A 44 4.61 -6.06 -1.41
N CYS A 45 4.94 -6.93 -2.37
CA CYS A 45 6.04 -7.89 -2.20
C CYS A 45 7.41 -7.23 -1.99
N ASN A 46 7.60 -5.99 -2.47
CA ASN A 46 8.84 -5.23 -2.25
C ASN A 46 8.96 -4.73 -0.81
N TYR A 47 7.88 -4.24 -0.19
CA TYR A 47 7.89 -3.73 1.18
C TYR A 47 7.79 -4.83 2.23
N GLY A 48 7.07 -5.93 1.94
CA GLY A 48 7.02 -7.11 2.80
C GLY A 48 8.22 -8.02 2.58
N ARG A 49 8.02 -9.08 1.77
CA ARG A 49 8.97 -10.19 1.60
C ARG A 49 10.38 -9.77 1.17
N LYS A 50 10.51 -8.83 0.23
CA LYS A 50 11.84 -8.40 -0.24
C LYS A 50 12.56 -7.64 0.87
N SER A 51 11.92 -6.65 1.51
CA SER A 51 12.53 -5.95 2.65
C SER A 51 12.89 -6.90 3.79
N GLU A 52 12.00 -7.84 4.13
CA GLU A 52 12.26 -8.84 5.17
C GLU A 52 13.50 -9.68 4.85
N ARG A 53 13.60 -10.19 3.62
CA ARG A 53 14.77 -10.94 3.17
C ARG A 53 16.06 -10.11 3.14
N THR A 54 15.95 -8.84 2.77
CA THR A 54 17.11 -7.98 2.46
C THR A 54 17.60 -7.21 3.68
N PHE A 55 16.72 -6.84 4.60
CA PHE A 55 16.98 -5.98 5.75
C PHE A 55 16.59 -6.61 7.09
N GLY A 56 16.04 -7.84 7.08
CA GLY A 56 15.55 -8.50 8.29
C GLY A 56 14.23 -7.94 8.82
N HIS A 57 13.61 -7.01 8.10
CA HIS A 57 12.37 -6.34 8.50
C HIS A 57 11.47 -6.10 7.28
N GLY A 58 10.24 -6.62 7.34
CA GLY A 58 9.20 -6.39 6.33
C GLY A 58 8.11 -5.48 6.87
N TYR A 59 7.65 -4.54 6.06
CA TYR A 59 6.59 -3.61 6.41
C TYR A 59 5.24 -4.26 6.19
N TYR A 60 4.70 -4.85 7.25
CA TYR A 60 3.37 -5.45 7.27
C TYR A 60 2.48 -4.66 8.25
N GLU A 61 2.91 -4.49 9.50
CA GLU A 61 2.07 -3.88 10.53
C GLU A 61 2.10 -2.34 10.48
N GLU A 62 3.25 -1.74 10.17
CA GLU A 62 3.42 -0.29 10.08
C GLU A 62 2.45 0.38 9.09
N PRO A 63 2.33 -0.08 7.82
CA PRO A 63 1.35 0.50 6.90
C PRO A 63 -0.10 0.36 7.38
N ARG A 64 -0.45 -0.77 8.04
CA ARG A 64 -1.79 -0.96 8.60
C ARG A 64 -2.05 0.02 9.72
N TRP A 65 -1.09 0.19 10.62
CA TRP A 65 -1.19 1.15 11.71
C TRP A 65 -1.37 2.58 11.18
N ILE A 66 -0.59 2.98 10.17
CA ILE A 66 -0.71 4.31 9.52
C ILE A 66 -2.09 4.48 8.88
N LEU A 67 -2.55 3.48 8.12
CA LEU A 67 -3.86 3.48 7.48
C LEU A 67 -4.99 3.62 8.49
N GLN A 68 -4.91 2.90 9.61
CA GLN A 68 -5.87 3.01 10.71
C GLN A 68 -5.84 4.37 11.41
N GLN A 69 -4.83 5.22 11.16
CA GLN A 69 -4.85 6.63 11.60
C GLN A 69 -5.60 7.55 10.63
N CYS A 70 -6.00 7.06 9.47
CA CYS A 70 -6.64 7.81 8.40
C CYS A 70 -8.10 7.37 8.13
N VAL A 71 -8.49 6.16 8.52
CA VAL A 71 -9.82 5.61 8.25
C VAL A 71 -10.35 4.85 9.47
N ASP A 72 -11.68 4.79 9.62
CA ASP A 72 -12.35 3.98 10.66
C ASP A 72 -12.77 2.59 10.15
N ASN A 73 -13.08 2.46 8.86
CA ASN A 73 -13.59 1.23 8.26
C ASN A 73 -12.51 0.51 7.47
N PHE A 74 -11.86 -0.48 8.09
CA PHE A 74 -10.79 -1.27 7.47
C PHE A 74 -11.11 -2.76 7.43
N VAL A 75 -10.87 -3.39 6.26
CA VAL A 75 -10.89 -4.84 6.09
C VAL A 75 -9.62 -5.29 5.36
N ASP A 76 -8.97 -6.33 5.88
CA ASP A 76 -7.78 -6.87 5.23
C ASP A 76 -8.15 -7.81 4.07
N THR A 77 -7.24 -7.93 3.11
CA THR A 77 -7.31 -9.00 2.10
C THR A 77 -7.05 -10.36 2.75
N TYR A 78 -7.49 -11.46 2.13
CA TYR A 78 -7.12 -12.80 2.56
C TYR A 78 -6.62 -13.64 1.37
N PRO A 79 -5.42 -14.26 1.44
CA PRO A 79 -4.42 -14.18 2.51
C PRO A 79 -3.72 -12.81 2.57
N THR A 80 -3.11 -12.48 3.71
CA THR A 80 -2.48 -11.17 3.92
C THR A 80 -1.00 -11.25 4.31
N ALA A 81 -0.35 -10.09 4.48
CA ALA A 81 1.04 -9.93 4.91
C ALA A 81 2.01 -10.77 4.07
N VAL A 82 2.85 -11.60 4.71
CA VAL A 82 3.83 -12.45 4.02
C VAL A 82 3.19 -13.38 2.98
N ASN A 83 1.95 -13.81 3.22
CA ASN A 83 1.20 -14.73 2.37
C ASN A 83 0.42 -14.02 1.25
N ASN A 84 0.48 -12.68 1.15
CA ASN A 84 -0.28 -11.93 0.18
C ASN A 84 0.15 -12.22 -1.28
N TYR A 85 -0.82 -12.21 -2.19
CA TYR A 85 -0.60 -12.41 -3.61
C TYR A 85 0.06 -11.19 -4.29
N CYS A 86 0.90 -11.46 -5.30
CA CYS A 86 1.49 -10.44 -6.14
C CYS A 86 0.43 -9.77 -7.03
N CYS A 87 0.59 -8.48 -7.33
CA CYS A 87 -0.25 -7.75 -8.29
C CYS A 87 -0.01 -8.16 -9.76
N GLY A 88 1.13 -8.79 -10.06
CA GLY A 88 1.54 -9.20 -11.41
C GLY A 88 2.57 -8.29 -12.08
N ALA A 89 2.76 -7.06 -11.59
CA ALA A 89 3.61 -6.03 -12.22
C ALA A 89 5.06 -5.95 -11.74
N GLY A 90 5.45 -6.78 -10.77
CA GLY A 90 6.81 -6.79 -10.21
C GLY A 90 7.88 -7.25 -11.21
N GLY A 91 9.16 -7.13 -10.83
CA GLY A 91 10.27 -7.71 -11.60
C GLY A 91 10.50 -7.09 -12.99
N GLY A 92 9.97 -5.90 -13.24
CA GLY A 92 10.04 -5.23 -14.55
C GLY A 92 8.83 -5.50 -15.46
N ALA A 93 7.89 -6.35 -15.05
CA ALA A 93 6.74 -6.71 -15.88
C ALA A 93 5.84 -5.52 -16.25
N TRP A 94 5.74 -4.49 -15.40
CA TRP A 94 5.02 -3.27 -15.72
C TRP A 94 5.65 -2.47 -16.88
N ALA A 95 6.98 -2.36 -16.90
CA ALA A 95 7.72 -1.56 -17.89
C ALA A 95 8.00 -2.30 -19.21
N MET A 96 7.94 -3.62 -19.17
CA MET A 96 8.22 -4.51 -20.30
C MET A 96 6.92 -4.90 -21.02
N PRO A 97 6.97 -5.44 -22.26
CA PRO A 97 5.79 -5.77 -23.05
C PRO A 97 5.09 -7.07 -22.57
N TYR A 98 4.89 -7.22 -21.26
CA TYR A 98 4.24 -8.37 -20.63
C TYR A 98 2.84 -8.01 -20.12
N ALA A 99 2.12 -7.17 -20.86
CA ALA A 99 0.80 -6.67 -20.45
C ALA A 99 -0.20 -7.81 -20.28
N GLU A 100 -0.25 -8.72 -21.24
CA GLU A 100 -1.16 -9.88 -21.20
C GLU A 100 -0.87 -10.77 -20.00
N GLU A 101 0.40 -11.11 -19.76
CA GLU A 101 0.80 -11.98 -18.66
C GLU A 101 0.56 -11.32 -17.30
N ARG A 102 0.98 -10.06 -17.11
CA ARG A 102 0.83 -9.38 -15.81
C ARG A 102 -0.66 -9.21 -15.45
N ILE A 103 -1.51 -8.96 -16.44
CA ILE A 103 -2.96 -8.85 -16.26
C ILE A 103 -3.56 -10.22 -15.96
N TYR A 104 -3.19 -11.25 -16.72
CA TYR A 104 -3.66 -12.62 -16.49
C TYR A 104 -3.30 -13.11 -15.09
N TYR A 105 -2.04 -13.01 -14.66
CA TYR A 105 -1.63 -13.41 -13.30
C TYR A 105 -2.28 -12.53 -12.22
N GLY A 106 -2.48 -11.25 -12.50
CA GLY A 106 -3.14 -10.31 -11.60
C GLY A 106 -4.62 -10.61 -11.31
N ARG A 107 -5.27 -11.51 -12.07
CA ARG A 107 -6.67 -11.92 -11.82
C ARG A 107 -6.93 -12.41 -10.40
N VAL A 108 -5.95 -13.10 -9.80
CA VAL A 108 -6.05 -13.60 -8.42
C VAL A 108 -6.07 -12.44 -7.43
N LYS A 109 -5.25 -11.42 -7.68
CA LYS A 109 -5.26 -10.17 -6.89
C LYS A 109 -6.56 -9.40 -7.09
N ALA A 110 -7.06 -9.29 -8.31
CA ALA A 110 -8.33 -8.64 -8.61
C ALA A 110 -9.50 -9.31 -7.85
N LYS A 111 -9.57 -10.65 -7.90
CA LYS A 111 -10.55 -11.42 -7.12
C LYS A 111 -10.39 -11.15 -5.62
N GLN A 112 -9.17 -11.22 -5.12
CA GLN A 112 -8.88 -11.02 -3.69
C GLN A 112 -9.32 -9.63 -3.19
N ILE A 113 -9.15 -8.58 -3.99
CA ILE A 113 -9.64 -7.23 -3.65
C ILE A 113 -11.16 -7.21 -3.67
N LYS A 114 -11.82 -7.76 -4.70
CA LYS A 114 -13.28 -7.83 -4.78
C LYS A 114 -13.90 -8.60 -3.60
N ASP A 115 -13.26 -9.67 -3.16
CA ASP A 115 -13.73 -10.47 -2.02
C ASP A 115 -13.77 -9.69 -0.70
N THR A 116 -13.05 -8.56 -0.59
CA THR A 116 -13.11 -7.69 0.60
C THR A 116 -14.35 -6.82 0.65
N GLY A 117 -15.00 -6.56 -0.49
CA GLY A 117 -16.09 -5.59 -0.61
C GLY A 117 -15.68 -4.13 -0.40
N ALA A 118 -14.37 -3.83 -0.33
CA ALA A 118 -13.87 -2.48 -0.12
C ALA A 118 -14.08 -1.57 -1.34
N GLU A 119 -14.40 -0.31 -1.05
CA GLU A 119 -14.57 0.77 -2.03
C GLU A 119 -13.26 1.54 -2.24
N MET A 120 -12.32 1.47 -1.29
CA MET A 120 -10.97 2.02 -1.43
C MET A 120 -9.91 0.96 -1.20
N LEU A 121 -8.87 0.95 -2.04
CA LEU A 121 -7.67 0.14 -1.90
C LEU A 121 -6.44 1.03 -1.72
N ILE A 122 -5.67 0.74 -0.67
CA ILE A 122 -4.36 1.35 -0.45
C ILE A 122 -3.25 0.43 -0.95
N ALA A 123 -2.41 0.95 -1.85
CA ALA A 123 -1.28 0.25 -2.45
C ALA A 123 -0.01 1.14 -2.43
N PRO A 124 0.90 0.99 -1.44
CA PRO A 124 2.04 1.90 -1.28
C PRO A 124 3.19 1.69 -2.28
N CYS A 125 3.12 0.69 -3.15
CA CYS A 125 4.13 0.44 -4.19
C CYS A 125 3.66 0.94 -5.55
N HIS A 126 4.50 1.72 -6.25
CA HIS A 126 4.15 2.29 -7.56
C HIS A 126 3.68 1.25 -8.57
N ASN A 127 4.42 0.14 -8.73
CA ASN A 127 4.04 -0.94 -9.65
C ASN A 127 2.71 -1.57 -9.25
N CYS A 128 2.46 -1.76 -7.95
CA CYS A 128 1.20 -2.33 -7.49
C CYS A 128 0.03 -1.39 -7.74
N ARG A 129 0.18 -0.11 -7.39
CA ARG A 129 -0.86 0.89 -7.61
C ARG A 129 -1.19 0.99 -9.09
N ASP A 130 -0.21 1.19 -9.95
CA ASP A 130 -0.45 1.36 -11.38
C ASP A 130 -1.03 0.10 -12.03
N GLN A 131 -0.54 -1.09 -11.67
CA GLN A 131 -1.12 -2.35 -12.12
C GLN A 131 -2.60 -2.47 -11.79
N ILE A 132 -2.94 -2.20 -10.53
CA ILE A 132 -4.32 -2.36 -10.06
C ILE A 132 -5.17 -1.25 -10.67
N MET A 133 -4.75 0.01 -10.54
CA MET A 133 -5.48 1.20 -10.97
C MET A 133 -5.69 1.26 -12.48
N LYS A 134 -4.67 0.98 -13.29
CA LYS A 134 -4.70 1.20 -14.75
C LYS A 134 -4.96 -0.07 -15.56
N SER A 135 -4.97 -1.25 -14.95
CA SER A 135 -5.18 -2.50 -15.69
C SER A 135 -6.20 -3.40 -15.02
N LEU A 136 -5.97 -3.82 -13.77
CA LEU A 136 -6.89 -4.79 -13.15
C LEU A 136 -8.28 -4.22 -12.91
N ARG A 137 -8.40 -2.92 -12.59
CA ARG A 137 -9.70 -2.26 -12.42
C ARG A 137 -10.57 -2.35 -13.66
N GLN A 138 -9.98 -2.09 -14.83
CA GLN A 138 -10.68 -2.12 -16.11
C GLN A 138 -10.95 -3.57 -16.55
N GLU A 139 -9.96 -4.45 -16.45
CA GLU A 139 -10.08 -5.82 -16.96
C GLU A 139 -11.06 -6.68 -16.14
N TYR A 140 -11.19 -6.42 -14.84
CA TYR A 140 -11.93 -7.27 -13.92
C TYR A 140 -13.10 -6.57 -13.23
N ASP A 141 -13.64 -5.51 -13.84
CA ASP A 141 -14.84 -4.79 -13.39
C ASP A 141 -14.74 -4.28 -11.94
N MET A 142 -13.67 -3.56 -11.62
CA MET A 142 -13.44 -2.95 -10.29
C MET A 142 -13.37 -1.42 -10.40
N MET A 143 -14.16 -0.83 -11.30
CA MET A 143 -14.15 0.61 -11.52
C MET A 143 -14.65 1.40 -10.30
N ASP A 144 -15.46 0.79 -9.45
CA ASP A 144 -15.95 1.39 -8.20
C ASP A 144 -14.91 1.38 -7.08
N VAL A 145 -13.78 0.67 -7.24
CA VAL A 145 -12.70 0.65 -6.25
C VAL A 145 -11.73 1.80 -6.51
N GLU A 146 -11.70 2.80 -5.63
CA GLU A 146 -10.67 3.84 -5.64
C GLU A 146 -9.31 3.25 -5.23
N VAL A 147 -8.22 3.68 -5.87
CA VAL A 147 -6.88 3.16 -5.57
C VAL A 147 -5.94 4.32 -5.25
N LYS A 148 -5.48 4.38 -4.01
CA LYS A 148 -4.57 5.42 -3.52
C LYS A 148 -3.24 4.86 -3.05
N TYR A 149 -2.22 5.71 -3.04
CA TYR A 149 -1.03 5.45 -2.24
C TYR A 149 -1.31 5.64 -0.75
N LEU A 150 -0.48 5.04 0.11
CA LEU A 150 -0.58 5.27 1.56
C LEU A 150 -0.31 6.73 1.94
N TRP A 151 0.69 7.36 1.33
CA TRP A 151 0.99 8.78 1.59
C TRP A 151 -0.04 9.74 0.98
N GLU A 152 -0.76 9.31 -0.06
CA GLU A 152 -1.89 10.05 -0.64
C GLU A 152 -3.06 10.05 0.35
N LEU A 153 -3.41 8.88 0.90
CA LEU A 153 -4.39 8.78 1.98
C LEU A 153 -4.01 9.65 3.20
N VAL A 154 -2.74 9.59 3.64
CA VAL A 154 -2.27 10.43 4.75
C VAL A 154 -2.40 11.91 4.42
N ALA A 155 -2.03 12.32 3.21
CA ALA A 155 -2.12 13.72 2.79
C ALA A 155 -3.56 14.22 2.78
N ASP A 156 -4.49 13.43 2.24
CA ASP A 156 -5.93 13.76 2.22
C ASP A 156 -6.51 13.86 3.64
N SER A 157 -5.98 13.04 4.55
CA SER A 157 -6.38 13.00 5.96
C SER A 157 -5.80 14.16 6.80
N LEU A 158 -4.87 14.97 6.29
CA LEU A 158 -4.24 16.03 7.08
C LEU A 158 -5.25 17.06 7.60
N VAL A 159 -5.10 17.44 8.86
CA VAL A 159 -5.72 18.64 9.43
C VAL A 159 -4.78 19.81 9.15
N ILE A 160 -5.16 20.71 8.25
CA ILE A 160 -4.37 21.88 7.90
C ILE A 160 -4.93 23.07 8.67
N GLU A 161 -4.16 23.58 9.62
CA GLU A 161 -4.52 24.78 10.39
C GLU A 161 -4.45 26.01 9.47
N GLY A 162 -5.53 26.81 9.38
CA GLY A 162 -5.55 28.08 8.66
C GLY A 162 -5.95 28.03 7.17
N VAL A 163 -6.60 26.96 6.70
CA VAL A 163 -7.13 26.88 5.32
C VAL A 163 -8.61 27.30 5.22
N ASP A 164 -9.30 27.41 6.38
CA ASP A 164 -10.70 27.87 6.49
C ASP A 164 -10.82 29.23 7.23
N GLU A 165 -9.80 30.10 7.16
CA GLU A 165 -9.90 31.53 7.54
C GLU A 165 -9.85 32.45 6.30
#